data_AF-A0A3R7QYS0-F1
#
_entry.id   AF-A0A3R7QYS0-F1
#
_cell.length_a   1.000
_cell.length_b   1.000
_cell.length_c   1.000
_cell.angle_alpha   90.00
_cell.angle_beta   90.00
_cell.angle_gamma   90.00
#
_symmetry.space_group_name_H-M   'P 1'
#
loop_
_entity.id
_entity.type
_entity.pdbx_description
1 polymer ?
#
loop_
_entity_poly.entity_id
_entity_poly.type
_entity_poly.pdbx_seq_one_letter_code
_entity_poly.pdbx_strand_id
1 'polypeptide(L)'
;MLRVGRGMVAICRRGAKQKHWNPCMCRSPVFVSGYAPSFVATITTPAFSRQLEDKNQNPSPTNTVRQESEVSKLIETATANGSVVGALQGVQRLSEWVTLRKIDFKKDLESDEDFTKLLKILEKGIPQLSPSALLDGLKSLLNLGIDSNSYLIQSLENEVLWNVRKVSMPLLLSIVVFQAKHQHTDLQRKVLRESVETVQRRWVEVRGVKDIQVIYNHHGVFNLEFISRIDDRTIELAEEMSYTDLSRLLCTLATVKRRVTPVLRSLAFHMARQSDRLPPKQLSNVLYAMNSLSFPDPLLLEKIANDFVSQGNAIDKPTVVGGILTCMGQMRWRNTMLPNIRGQG
;
A
#
# COMPACT_ATOMS: atom_id res chain seq x y z
N MET A 1 -67.98 21.25 4.99
CA MET A 1 -69.35 21.19 4.44
C MET A 1 -69.27 21.16 2.92
N LEU A 2 -70.13 20.34 2.27
CA LEU A 2 -70.40 20.21 0.81
C LEU A 2 -69.35 19.40 0.01
N ARG A 3 -69.62 18.11 -0.29
CA ARG A 3 -70.37 17.53 -1.44
C ARG A 3 -69.63 17.74 -2.78
N VAL A 4 -68.97 16.71 -3.31
CA VAL A 4 -69.47 15.67 -4.26
C VAL A 4 -69.92 16.25 -5.61
N GLY A 5 -69.21 15.86 -6.68
CA GLY A 5 -69.64 16.02 -8.07
C GLY A 5 -68.92 15.01 -8.97
N ARG A 6 -69.62 13.90 -9.30
CA ARG A 6 -69.21 12.88 -10.27
C ARG A 6 -69.41 13.37 -11.70
N GLY A 7 -68.54 12.93 -12.62
CA GLY A 7 -68.76 12.98 -14.07
C GLY A 7 -68.26 11.69 -14.72
N MET A 8 -69.20 10.94 -15.31
CA MET A 8 -69.07 9.59 -15.87
C MET A 8 -68.45 9.55 -17.28
N VAL A 9 -67.56 8.56 -17.48
CA VAL A 9 -67.59 7.50 -18.52
C VAL A 9 -67.62 7.88 -20.00
N ALA A 10 -66.60 7.40 -20.73
CA ALA A 10 -66.78 6.82 -22.07
C ALA A 10 -65.83 5.62 -22.25
N ILE A 11 -66.45 4.45 -22.38
CA ILE A 11 -65.86 3.15 -22.69
C ILE A 11 -65.68 3.07 -24.21
N CYS A 12 -64.52 2.59 -24.68
CA CYS A 12 -64.47 1.90 -25.97
C CYS A 12 -63.46 0.74 -25.90
N ARG A 13 -64.00 -0.48 -25.92
CA ARG A 13 -63.29 -1.76 -26.06
C ARG A 13 -63.07 -2.08 -27.54
N ARG A 14 -61.90 -2.63 -27.85
CA ARG A 14 -61.56 -3.69 -28.85
C ARG A 14 -60.03 -3.67 -28.97
N GLY A 15 -59.26 -4.74 -28.94
CA GLY A 15 -59.48 -6.18 -28.93
C GLY A 15 -58.08 -6.83 -28.92
N ALA A 16 -58.01 -8.04 -28.42
CA ALA A 16 -56.83 -8.84 -28.12
C ALA A 16 -55.69 -8.87 -29.17
N LYS A 17 -54.45 -8.96 -28.69
CA LYS A 17 -53.55 -10.08 -29.00
C LYS A 17 -52.46 -10.21 -27.94
N GLN A 18 -52.48 -11.37 -27.28
CA GLN A 18 -51.49 -11.86 -26.32
C GLN A 18 -50.10 -11.92 -26.95
N LYS A 19 -49.11 -11.37 -26.25
CA LYS A 19 -47.76 -11.94 -26.26
C LYS A 19 -47.30 -12.14 -24.82
N HIS A 20 -46.97 -13.39 -24.58
CA HIS A 20 -46.68 -14.05 -23.34
C HIS A 20 -45.23 -13.74 -22.94
N TRP A 21 -45.00 -13.05 -21.82
CA TRP A 21 -43.71 -13.03 -21.13
C TRP A 21 -43.97 -13.23 -19.64
N ASN A 22 -43.60 -14.41 -19.15
CA ASN A 22 -43.67 -14.79 -17.75
C ASN A 22 -42.69 -13.94 -16.91
N PRO A 23 -43.09 -13.43 -15.74
CA PRO A 23 -42.17 -12.91 -14.75
C PRO A 23 -41.62 -14.08 -13.92
N CYS A 24 -40.36 -14.45 -14.17
CA CYS A 24 -39.67 -15.39 -13.30
C CYS A 24 -39.34 -14.72 -11.96
N MET A 25 -39.92 -15.27 -10.90
CA MET A 25 -39.54 -15.12 -9.51
C MET A 25 -38.01 -15.21 -9.35
N CYS A 26 -37.42 -14.21 -8.70
CA CYS A 26 -36.21 -14.42 -7.91
C CYS A 26 -36.56 -14.13 -6.45
N ARG A 27 -36.76 -15.23 -5.72
CA ARG A 27 -36.74 -15.27 -4.26
C ARG A 27 -35.43 -14.66 -3.77
N SER A 28 -35.52 -13.72 -2.83
CA SER A 28 -34.41 -13.32 -1.99
C SER A 28 -34.09 -14.45 -0.99
N PRO A 29 -32.84 -14.90 -0.87
CA PRO A 29 -32.36 -15.44 0.38
C PRO A 29 -31.68 -14.32 1.16
N VAL A 30 -32.17 -14.08 2.36
CA VAL A 30 -31.44 -13.42 3.44
C VAL A 30 -30.17 -14.22 3.68
N PHE A 31 -29.01 -13.61 3.42
CA PHE A 31 -27.72 -14.21 3.77
C PHE A 31 -27.00 -13.30 4.76
N VAL A 32 -26.94 -13.78 5.99
CA VAL A 32 -26.02 -13.34 7.05
C VAL A 32 -24.61 -13.70 6.57
N SER A 33 -23.73 -12.71 6.37
CA SER A 33 -22.33 -12.98 6.01
C SER A 33 -21.40 -12.38 7.04
N GLY A 34 -20.81 -13.28 7.84
CA GLY A 34 -19.67 -13.00 8.69
C GLY A 34 -18.44 -12.59 7.88
N TYR A 35 -17.58 -11.83 8.55
CA TYR A 35 -16.28 -11.41 8.06
C TYR A 35 -15.37 -12.63 7.89
N ALA A 36 -14.89 -12.84 6.66
CA ALA A 36 -13.72 -13.66 6.36
C ALA A 36 -12.76 -12.83 5.46
N PRO A 37 -11.43 -12.93 5.66
CA PRO A 37 -10.46 -12.07 5.00
C PRO A 37 -10.23 -12.50 3.55
N SER A 38 -10.37 -11.56 2.62
CA SER A 38 -10.22 -11.80 1.19
C SER A 38 -8.77 -12.08 0.82
N PHE A 39 -8.59 -13.28 0.28
CA PHE A 39 -7.45 -13.75 -0.48
C PHE A 39 -7.07 -12.82 -1.64
N VAL A 40 -5.77 -12.75 -1.88
CA VAL A 40 -5.07 -12.09 -2.98
C VAL A 40 -5.59 -12.64 -4.32
N ALA A 41 -6.19 -11.77 -5.14
CA ALA A 41 -6.48 -12.07 -6.54
C ALA A 41 -5.32 -11.60 -7.42
N THR A 42 -4.56 -12.59 -7.90
CA THR A 42 -3.51 -12.50 -8.92
C THR A 42 -4.06 -11.90 -10.21
N ILE A 43 -3.47 -10.79 -10.67
CA ILE A 43 -3.59 -10.33 -12.05
C ILE A 43 -2.22 -10.48 -12.71
N THR A 44 -2.25 -11.33 -13.73
CA THR A 44 -1.30 -11.74 -14.76
C THR A 44 -0.28 -10.67 -15.19
N THR A 45 1.00 -10.97 -14.98
CA THR A 45 2.13 -10.39 -15.73
C THR A 45 2.73 -11.50 -16.59
N PRO A 46 3.02 -11.29 -17.89
CA PRO A 46 3.50 -12.35 -18.75
C PRO A 46 4.98 -12.69 -18.50
N ALA A 47 5.22 -13.99 -18.61
CA ALA A 47 6.47 -14.75 -18.63
C ALA A 47 7.77 -14.00 -18.99
N PHE A 48 8.77 -14.16 -18.11
CA PHE A 48 10.19 -14.23 -18.47
C PHE A 48 10.79 -15.47 -17.79
N SER A 49 11.59 -16.19 -18.54
CA SER A 49 11.71 -17.65 -18.51
C SER A 49 12.35 -18.27 -17.25
N ARG A 50 11.92 -19.52 -17.01
CA ARG A 50 12.54 -20.53 -16.16
C ARG A 50 13.99 -20.80 -16.55
N GLN A 51 14.85 -20.89 -15.55
CA GLN A 51 15.86 -21.94 -15.47
C GLN A 51 15.91 -22.42 -14.01
N LEU A 52 15.22 -23.54 -13.78
CA LEU A 52 15.46 -24.43 -12.66
C LEU A 52 16.60 -25.33 -13.11
N GLU A 53 17.75 -25.22 -12.46
CA GLU A 53 18.71 -26.32 -12.39
C GLU A 53 18.76 -26.77 -10.93
N ASP A 54 18.26 -27.99 -10.73
CA ASP A 54 18.36 -28.76 -9.51
C ASP A 54 19.83 -28.97 -9.12
N LYS A 55 20.22 -28.51 -7.93
CA LYS A 55 21.28 -29.16 -7.15
C LYS A 55 20.79 -29.42 -5.74
N ASN A 56 20.16 -30.58 -5.60
CA ASN A 56 20.05 -31.31 -4.35
C ASN A 56 21.47 -31.57 -3.82
N GLN A 57 21.88 -30.84 -2.78
CA GLN A 57 22.99 -31.23 -1.93
C GLN A 57 22.50 -31.19 -0.48
N ASN A 58 22.45 -32.38 0.11
CA ASN A 58 22.19 -32.63 1.53
C ASN A 58 22.99 -31.66 2.42
N PRO A 59 22.44 -31.16 3.54
CA PRO A 59 23.20 -30.33 4.45
C PRO A 59 24.23 -31.19 5.18
N SER A 60 25.50 -30.95 4.88
CA SER A 60 26.64 -31.46 5.63
C SER A 60 26.61 -30.90 7.07
N PRO A 61 26.98 -31.68 8.10
CA PRO A 61 26.95 -31.28 9.52
C PRO A 61 27.95 -30.17 9.91
N THR A 62 28.64 -29.56 8.95
CA THR A 62 29.69 -28.54 9.17
C THR A 62 29.19 -27.10 9.05
N ASN A 63 27.99 -26.86 8.50
CA ASN A 63 27.43 -25.49 8.36
C ASN A 63 26.67 -25.01 9.61
N THR A 64 26.00 -25.91 10.32
CA THR A 64 25.23 -25.59 11.55
C THR A 64 26.13 -25.13 12.69
N VAL A 65 27.26 -25.81 12.93
CA VAL A 65 28.21 -25.48 14.01
C VAL A 65 28.88 -24.12 13.80
N ARG A 66 29.09 -23.70 12.56
CA ARG A 66 29.64 -22.36 12.26
C ARG A 66 28.62 -21.25 12.52
N GLN A 67 27.36 -21.51 12.19
CA GLN A 67 26.25 -20.56 12.38
C GLN A 67 25.89 -20.39 13.86
N GLU A 68 25.85 -21.46 14.65
CA GLU A 68 25.67 -21.40 16.10
C GLU A 68 26.76 -20.54 16.77
N SER A 69 28.03 -20.67 16.33
CA SER A 69 29.13 -19.87 16.86
C SER A 69 29.04 -18.37 16.52
N GLU A 70 28.39 -18.00 15.41
CA GLU A 70 28.17 -16.61 15.03
C GLU A 70 26.98 -15.99 15.78
N VAL A 71 25.93 -16.78 16.03
CA VAL A 71 24.77 -16.36 16.83
C VAL A 71 25.17 -16.08 18.28
N SER A 72 25.91 -17.00 18.91
CA SER A 72 26.38 -16.80 20.29
C SER A 72 27.32 -15.59 20.41
N LYS A 73 28.24 -15.38 19.46
CA LYS A 73 29.10 -14.18 19.43
C LYS A 73 28.31 -12.88 19.24
N LEU A 74 27.24 -12.90 18.45
CA LEU A 74 26.38 -11.72 18.27
C LEU A 74 25.56 -11.42 19.52
N ILE A 75 25.05 -12.44 20.20
CA ILE A 75 24.33 -12.24 21.46
C ILE A 75 25.31 -11.78 22.55
N GLU A 76 26.52 -12.33 22.60
CA GLU A 76 27.57 -11.91 23.53
C GLU A 76 28.00 -10.46 23.27
N THR A 77 28.21 -10.05 22.02
CA THR A 77 28.50 -8.63 21.69
C THR A 77 27.32 -7.70 21.94
N ALA A 78 26.08 -8.16 21.77
CA ALA A 78 24.88 -7.39 22.07
C ALA A 78 24.62 -7.25 23.58
N THR A 79 25.06 -8.22 24.38
CA THR A 79 24.89 -8.25 25.85
C THR A 79 26.10 -7.69 26.61
N ALA A 80 27.30 -7.65 26.03
CA ALA A 80 28.56 -7.27 26.68
C ALA A 80 28.53 -5.89 27.36
N ASN A 81 27.73 -4.95 26.85
CA ASN A 81 27.66 -3.59 27.39
C ASN A 81 26.41 -3.31 28.24
N GLY A 82 25.49 -4.28 28.40
CA GLY A 82 24.19 -4.07 29.06
C GLY A 82 23.33 -2.97 28.40
N SER A 83 23.69 -2.52 27.20
CA SER A 83 23.06 -1.39 26.52
C SER A 83 21.79 -1.85 25.81
N VAL A 84 20.66 -1.22 26.13
CA VAL A 84 19.35 -1.49 25.53
C VAL A 84 19.38 -1.32 24.00
N VAL A 85 20.16 -0.35 23.50
CA VAL A 85 20.32 -0.10 22.06
C VAL A 85 21.12 -1.22 21.39
N GLY A 86 22.15 -1.75 22.06
CA GLY A 86 22.92 -2.91 21.59
C GLY A 86 22.07 -4.17 21.55
N ALA A 87 21.25 -4.39 22.58
CA ALA A 87 20.31 -5.49 22.62
C ALA A 87 19.27 -5.42 21.48
N LEU A 88 18.72 -4.22 21.24
CA LEU A 88 17.78 -3.98 20.14
C LEU A 88 18.42 -4.24 18.76
N GLN A 89 19.65 -3.77 18.54
CA GLN A 89 20.38 -4.03 17.30
C GLN A 89 20.68 -5.53 17.12
N GLY A 90 20.95 -6.25 18.20
CA GLY A 90 21.09 -7.71 18.20
C GLY A 90 19.79 -8.38 17.73
N VAL A 91 18.65 -8.02 18.33
CA VAL A 91 17.33 -8.52 17.94
C VAL A 91 16.99 -8.18 16.48
N GLN A 92 17.31 -6.98 16.02
CA GLN A 92 17.10 -6.58 14.63
C GLN A 92 17.90 -7.47 13.66
N ARG A 93 19.20 -7.66 13.91
CA ARG A 93 20.06 -8.54 13.10
C ARG A 93 19.58 -9.99 13.11
N LEU A 94 19.16 -10.50 14.27
CA LEU A 94 18.58 -11.84 14.37
C LEU A 94 17.30 -11.95 13.54
N SER A 95 16.43 -10.93 13.57
CA SER A 95 15.20 -10.92 12.77
C SER A 95 15.48 -10.90 11.26
N GLU A 96 16.52 -10.19 10.82
CA GLU A 96 16.97 -10.20 9.42
C GLU A 96 17.49 -11.58 9.02
N TRP A 97 18.25 -12.25 9.89
CA TRP A 97 18.81 -13.57 9.62
C TRP A 97 17.75 -14.66 9.52
N VAL A 98 16.72 -14.60 10.37
CA VAL A 98 15.55 -15.48 10.29
C VAL A 98 14.76 -15.22 9.01
N THR A 99 14.58 -13.95 8.62
CA THR A 99 13.88 -13.58 7.37
C THR A 99 14.63 -14.09 6.13
N LEU A 100 15.97 -14.09 6.17
CA LEU A 100 16.83 -14.63 5.12
C LEU A 100 16.93 -16.17 5.11
N ARG A 101 16.13 -16.87 5.94
CA ARG A 101 16.14 -18.33 6.14
C ARG A 101 17.52 -18.92 6.48
N LYS A 102 18.36 -18.14 7.18
CA LYS A 102 19.67 -18.62 7.61
C LYS A 102 19.61 -19.41 8.92
N ILE A 103 18.55 -19.24 9.72
CA ILE A 103 18.38 -19.82 11.06
C ILE A 103 16.91 -20.19 11.28
N ASP A 104 16.63 -21.33 11.92
CA ASP A 104 15.28 -21.75 12.30
C ASP A 104 14.96 -21.34 13.75
N PHE A 105 14.14 -20.30 13.94
CA PHE A 105 13.81 -19.73 15.26
C PHE A 105 13.34 -20.77 16.30
N LYS A 106 12.48 -21.70 15.88
CA LYS A 106 11.89 -22.73 16.77
C LYS A 106 12.84 -23.84 17.19
N LYS A 107 13.95 -24.04 16.45
CA LYS A 107 14.90 -25.12 16.74
C LYS A 107 16.15 -24.59 17.45
N ASP A 108 16.62 -23.41 17.05
CA ASP A 108 17.95 -22.94 17.43
C ASP A 108 17.92 -21.80 18.47
N LEU A 109 16.82 -21.06 18.58
CA LEU A 109 16.77 -19.80 19.36
C LEU A 109 15.85 -19.84 20.59
N GLU A 110 14.74 -20.59 20.50
CA GLU A 110 13.73 -20.64 21.58
C GLU A 110 14.26 -21.29 22.88
N SER A 111 15.31 -22.11 22.78
CA SER A 111 15.94 -22.81 23.91
C SER A 111 17.23 -22.15 24.41
N ASP A 112 17.65 -21.03 23.83
CA ASP A 112 18.94 -20.41 24.15
C ASP A 112 18.85 -19.52 25.41
N GLU A 113 19.70 -19.81 26.40
CA GLU A 113 19.77 -19.07 27.66
C GLU A 113 20.23 -17.62 27.43
N ASP A 114 21.07 -17.40 26.42
CA ASP A 114 21.61 -16.08 26.09
C ASP A 114 20.59 -15.20 25.38
N PHE A 115 19.69 -15.80 24.58
CA PHE A 115 18.54 -15.10 24.03
C PHE A 115 17.57 -14.65 25.14
N THR A 116 17.36 -15.49 26.16
CA THR A 116 16.53 -15.12 27.32
C THR A 116 17.15 -13.96 28.12
N LYS A 117 18.48 -13.94 28.28
CA LYS A 117 19.19 -12.81 28.90
C LYS A 117 19.02 -11.53 28.08
N LEU A 118 19.13 -11.63 26.75
CA LEU A 118 18.91 -10.51 25.82
C LEU A 118 17.50 -9.92 25.95
N LEU A 119 16.47 -10.77 25.98
CA LEU A 119 15.07 -10.34 26.15
C LEU A 119 14.84 -9.65 27.50
N LYS A 120 15.44 -10.15 28.59
CA LYS A 120 15.34 -9.51 29.92
C LYS A 120 15.99 -8.13 29.98
N ILE A 121 17.12 -7.94 29.28
CA ILE A 121 17.77 -6.62 29.16
C ILE A 121 16.85 -5.67 28.39
N LEU A 122 16.24 -6.15 27.30
CA LEU A 122 15.32 -5.36 26.51
C LEU A 122 14.10 -4.95 27.35
N GLU A 123 13.46 -5.90 28.04
CA GLU A 123 12.29 -5.67 28.88
C GLU A 123 12.49 -4.55 29.91
N LYS A 124 13.64 -4.53 30.59
CA LYS A 124 14.00 -3.47 31.55
C LYS A 124 14.23 -2.11 30.90
N GLY A 125 14.67 -2.11 29.63
CA GLY A 125 15.02 -0.92 28.87
C GLY A 125 13.88 -0.29 28.07
N ILE A 126 12.73 -0.96 27.96
CA ILE A 126 11.60 -0.52 27.13
C ILE A 126 11.19 0.94 27.36
N PRO A 127 11.01 1.44 28.60
CA PRO A 127 10.52 2.80 28.84
C PRO A 127 11.48 3.91 28.40
N GLN A 128 12.76 3.60 28.19
CA GLN A 128 13.80 4.56 27.82
C GLN A 128 14.02 4.65 26.29
N LEU A 129 13.36 3.78 25.52
CA LEU A 129 13.54 3.70 24.07
C LEU A 129 12.81 4.83 23.35
N SER A 130 13.40 5.28 22.23
CA SER A 130 12.73 6.22 21.35
C SER A 130 11.55 5.54 20.63
N PRO A 131 10.50 6.29 20.24
CA PRO A 131 9.33 5.70 19.57
C PRO A 131 9.64 4.96 18.26
N SER A 132 10.68 5.38 17.53
CA SER A 132 11.15 4.66 16.33
C SER A 132 11.80 3.33 16.70
N ALA A 133 12.65 3.33 17.74
CA ALA A 133 13.30 2.13 18.24
C ALA A 133 12.28 1.12 18.82
N LEU A 134 11.24 1.61 19.49
CA LEU A 134 10.11 0.79 19.96
C LEU A 134 9.39 0.10 18.79
N LEU A 135 9.05 0.86 17.74
CA LEU A 135 8.38 0.30 16.57
C LEU A 135 9.27 -0.72 15.84
N ASP A 136 10.56 -0.43 15.67
CA ASP A 136 11.47 -1.34 14.98
C ASP A 136 11.78 -2.58 15.80
N GLY A 137 11.88 -2.47 17.13
CA GLY A 137 11.95 -3.61 18.03
C GLY A 137 10.71 -4.48 17.94
N LEU A 138 9.52 -3.87 17.96
CA LEU A 138 8.26 -4.59 17.83
C LEU A 138 8.17 -5.34 16.48
N LYS A 139 8.55 -4.70 15.36
CA LYS A 139 8.63 -5.34 14.05
C LYS A 139 9.57 -6.55 14.07
N SER A 140 10.77 -6.38 14.61
CA SER A 140 11.78 -7.44 14.65
C SER A 140 11.35 -8.61 15.53
N LEU A 141 10.75 -8.36 16.69
CA LEU A 141 10.27 -9.42 17.60
C LEU A 141 9.09 -10.19 17.01
N LEU A 142 8.16 -9.52 16.34
CA LEU A 142 7.05 -10.19 15.65
C LEU A 142 7.51 -10.95 14.41
N ASN A 143 8.49 -10.43 13.66
CA ASN A 143 9.11 -11.14 12.54
C ASN A 143 9.92 -12.36 12.99
N LEU A 144 10.51 -12.32 14.19
CA LEU A 144 11.16 -13.47 14.81
C LEU A 144 10.15 -14.59 15.16
N GLY A 145 8.86 -14.27 15.22
CA GLY A 145 7.81 -15.24 15.53
C GLY A 145 7.57 -15.44 17.03
N ILE A 146 7.96 -14.47 17.86
CA ILE A 146 7.59 -14.45 19.28
C ILE A 146 6.07 -14.31 19.40
N ASP A 147 5.46 -15.08 20.31
CA ASP A 147 4.00 -15.08 20.47
C ASP A 147 3.47 -13.69 20.85
N SER A 148 2.40 -13.26 20.18
CA SER A 148 1.82 -11.93 20.36
C SER A 148 1.25 -11.71 21.78
N ASN A 149 1.00 -12.76 22.56
CA ASN A 149 0.56 -12.64 23.94
C ASN A 149 1.73 -12.56 24.95
N SER A 150 2.98 -12.64 24.49
CA SER A 150 4.14 -12.49 25.38
C SER A 150 4.14 -11.14 26.08
N TYR A 151 4.52 -11.12 27.37
CA TYR A 151 4.61 -9.91 28.18
C TYR A 151 5.50 -8.83 27.54
N LEU A 152 6.58 -9.25 26.85
CA LEU A 152 7.49 -8.34 26.17
C LEU A 152 6.79 -7.57 25.04
N ILE A 153 6.00 -8.26 24.22
CA ILE A 153 5.25 -7.64 23.11
C ILE A 153 4.15 -6.75 23.65
N GLN A 154 3.43 -7.19 24.68
CA GLN A 154 2.41 -6.36 25.33
C GLN A 154 3.00 -5.08 25.94
N SER A 155 4.18 -5.18 26.56
CA SER A 155 4.88 -4.02 27.14
C SER A 155 5.30 -3.03 26.06
N LEU A 156 5.86 -3.51 24.94
CA LEU A 156 6.20 -2.67 23.79
C LEU A 156 4.95 -2.02 23.17
N GLU A 157 3.85 -2.75 23.03
CA GLU A 157 2.60 -2.22 22.51
C GLU A 157 1.99 -1.14 23.42
N ASN A 158 2.08 -1.31 24.73
CA ASN A 158 1.66 -0.30 25.70
C ASN A 158 2.51 0.97 25.61
N GLU A 159 3.84 0.84 25.48
CA GLU A 159 4.69 2.02 25.27
C GLU A 159 4.39 2.71 23.93
N VAL A 160 4.18 1.95 22.86
CA VAL A 160 3.75 2.52 21.58
C VAL A 160 2.45 3.28 21.78
N LEU A 161 1.46 2.68 22.45
CA LEU A 161 0.15 3.27 22.75
C LEU A 161 0.28 4.61 23.49
N TRP A 162 1.11 4.67 24.53
CA TRP A 162 1.34 5.91 25.30
C TRP A 162 2.02 7.00 24.48
N ASN A 163 2.81 6.62 23.47
CA ASN A 163 3.52 7.54 22.61
C ASN A 163 2.77 7.95 21.33
N VAL A 164 1.68 7.26 20.94
CA VAL A 164 0.90 7.51 19.70
C VAL A 164 0.58 9.00 19.47
N ARG A 165 0.24 9.74 20.53
CA ARG A 165 -0.16 11.16 20.43
C ARG A 165 1.03 12.10 20.24
N LYS A 166 2.24 11.69 20.63
CA LYS A 166 3.46 12.52 20.64
C LYS A 166 4.37 12.28 19.43
N VAL A 167 4.18 11.17 18.72
CA VAL A 167 5.01 10.82 17.56
C VAL A 167 4.74 11.72 16.35
N SER A 168 5.75 11.82 15.48
CA SER A 168 5.64 12.50 14.20
C SER A 168 4.69 11.78 13.25
N MET A 169 4.06 12.52 12.32
CA MET A 169 3.10 11.96 11.36
C MET A 169 3.65 10.77 10.55
N PRO A 170 4.89 10.79 10.02
CA PRO A 170 5.43 9.65 9.26
C PRO A 170 5.60 8.38 10.11
N LEU A 171 6.02 8.53 11.36
CA LEU A 171 6.14 7.41 12.29
C LEU A 171 4.75 6.89 12.69
N LEU A 172 3.79 7.78 12.93
CA LEU A 172 2.42 7.42 13.22
C LEU A 172 1.78 6.61 12.08
N LEU A 173 1.97 7.03 10.83
CA LEU A 173 1.54 6.26 9.66
C LEU A 173 2.24 4.91 9.58
N SER A 174 3.53 4.84 9.90
CA SER A 174 4.27 3.58 9.94
C SER A 174 3.73 2.61 11.01
N ILE A 175 3.32 3.12 12.17
CA ILE A 175 2.63 2.35 13.22
C ILE A 175 1.30 1.81 12.69
N VAL A 176 0.47 2.67 12.06
CA VAL A 176 -0.83 2.25 11.48
C VAL A 176 -0.63 1.14 10.44
N VAL A 177 0.30 1.30 9.49
CA VAL A 177 0.58 0.30 8.46
C VAL A 177 1.04 -1.02 9.05
N PHE A 178 1.85 -0.97 10.10
CA PHE A 178 2.35 -2.17 10.76
C PHE A 178 1.26 -2.89 11.54
N GLN A 179 0.51 -2.17 12.38
CA GLN A 179 -0.58 -2.73 13.20
C GLN A 179 -1.79 -3.14 12.36
N ALA A 180 -1.99 -2.56 11.18
CA ALA A 180 -3.03 -3.02 10.25
C ALA A 180 -2.80 -4.47 9.81
N LYS A 181 -1.54 -4.93 9.77
CA LYS A 181 -1.17 -6.31 9.42
C LYS A 181 -1.19 -7.28 10.60
N HIS A 182 -1.05 -6.78 11.82
CA HIS A 182 -0.94 -7.58 13.04
C HIS A 182 -2.08 -7.20 14.00
N GLN A 183 -3.18 -7.95 13.97
CA GLN A 183 -4.38 -7.70 14.78
C GLN A 183 -4.79 -8.92 15.62
N HIS A 184 -3.81 -9.73 16.01
CA HIS A 184 -4.01 -10.99 16.71
C HIS A 184 -4.57 -10.75 18.12
N THR A 185 -4.07 -9.73 18.82
CA THR A 185 -4.48 -9.41 20.19
C THR A 185 -5.47 -8.24 20.25
N ASP A 186 -6.23 -8.16 21.35
CA ASP A 186 -7.10 -7.00 21.60
C ASP A 186 -6.30 -5.71 21.82
N LEU A 187 -5.08 -5.82 22.38
CA LEU A 187 -4.18 -4.69 22.56
C LEU A 187 -3.71 -4.12 21.22
N GLN A 188 -3.29 -4.96 20.27
CA GLN A 188 -2.96 -4.55 18.90
C GLN A 188 -4.10 -3.80 18.23
N ARG A 189 -5.32 -4.35 18.33
CA ARG A 189 -6.53 -3.70 17.79
C ARG A 189 -6.80 -2.35 18.46
N LYS A 190 -6.54 -2.22 19.75
CA LYS A 190 -6.64 -0.95 20.48
C LYS A 190 -5.58 0.06 20.02
N VAL A 191 -4.32 -0.36 19.86
CA VAL A 191 -3.24 0.49 19.34
C VAL A 191 -3.56 0.99 17.94
N LEU A 192 -4.05 0.12 17.06
CA LEU A 192 -4.47 0.50 15.71
C LEU A 192 -5.58 1.55 15.74
N ARG A 193 -6.63 1.33 16.54
CA ARG A 193 -7.77 2.27 16.67
C ARG A 193 -7.32 3.65 17.13
N GLU A 194 -6.55 3.72 18.22
CA GLU A 194 -6.07 4.99 18.76
C GLU A 194 -5.10 5.70 17.80
N SER A 195 -4.28 4.93 17.07
CA SER A 195 -3.38 5.47 16.05
C SER A 195 -4.15 6.06 14.88
N VAL A 196 -5.17 5.35 14.37
CA VAL A 196 -6.04 5.82 13.30
C VAL A 196 -6.78 7.09 13.72
N GLU A 197 -7.40 7.11 14.92
CA GLU A 197 -8.07 8.31 15.42
C GLU A 197 -7.12 9.50 15.55
N THR A 198 -5.88 9.25 15.99
CA THR A 198 -4.87 10.30 16.11
C THR A 198 -4.46 10.86 14.75
N VAL A 199 -4.28 10.02 13.73
CA VAL A 199 -4.04 10.45 12.34
C VAL A 199 -5.23 11.29 11.83
N GLN A 200 -6.46 10.84 12.08
CA GLN A 200 -7.66 11.52 11.62
C GLN A 200 -7.84 12.90 12.28
N ARG A 201 -7.50 13.03 13.56
CA ARG A 201 -7.52 14.32 14.26
C ARG A 201 -6.43 15.26 13.75
N ARG A 202 -5.24 14.72 13.44
CA ARG A 202 -4.05 15.49 13.01
C ARG A 202 -3.90 15.58 11.48
N TRP A 203 -5.00 15.46 10.72
CA TRP A 203 -4.98 15.37 9.26
C TRP A 203 -4.26 16.54 8.56
N VAL A 204 -4.27 17.74 9.17
CA VAL A 204 -3.62 18.96 8.63
C VAL A 204 -2.09 18.86 8.61
N GLU A 205 -1.51 18.00 9.45
CA GLU A 205 -0.05 17.77 9.48
C GLU A 205 0.43 16.93 8.28
N VAL A 206 -0.48 16.32 7.51
CA VAL A 206 -0.14 15.59 6.29
C VAL A 206 0.32 16.59 5.22
N ARG A 207 1.62 16.57 4.94
CA ARG A 207 2.28 17.39 3.91
C ARG A 207 3.10 16.56 2.92
N GLY A 208 3.56 15.38 3.34
CA GLY A 208 4.42 14.55 2.52
C GLY A 208 3.64 13.76 1.47
N VAL A 209 4.19 13.71 0.25
CA VAL A 209 3.67 12.85 -0.84
C VAL A 209 3.64 11.39 -0.41
N LYS A 210 4.70 10.94 0.27
CA LYS A 210 4.80 9.58 0.83
C LYS A 210 3.69 9.31 1.84
N ASP A 211 3.35 10.30 2.67
CA ASP A 211 2.30 10.18 3.68
C ASP A 211 0.94 9.97 3.03
N ILE A 212 0.63 10.79 2.01
CA ILE A 212 -0.59 10.68 1.21
C ILE A 212 -0.66 9.32 0.50
N GLN A 213 0.45 8.85 -0.08
CA GLN A 213 0.50 7.54 -0.72
C GLN A 213 0.22 6.41 0.26
N VAL A 214 0.80 6.47 1.46
CA VAL A 214 0.57 5.48 2.52
C VAL A 214 -0.90 5.47 2.92
N ILE A 215 -1.51 6.65 3.10
CA ILE A 215 -2.93 6.78 3.44
C ILE A 215 -3.82 6.17 2.35
N TYR A 216 -3.59 6.49 1.07
CA TYR A 216 -4.40 5.90 -0.02
C TYR A 216 -4.24 4.39 -0.13
N ASN A 217 -3.02 3.87 0.00
CA ASN A 217 -2.79 2.42 -0.04
C ASN A 217 -3.50 1.68 1.09
N HIS A 218 -3.69 2.33 2.24
CA HIS A 218 -4.37 1.77 3.41
C HIS A 218 -5.75 2.42 3.66
N HIS A 219 -6.40 2.96 2.63
CA HIS A 219 -7.67 3.71 2.77
C HIS A 219 -8.77 2.93 3.51
N GLY A 220 -8.75 1.59 3.47
CA GLY A 220 -9.73 0.74 4.15
C GLY A 220 -9.67 0.76 5.68
N VAL A 221 -8.58 1.24 6.29
CA VAL A 221 -8.48 1.37 7.76
C VAL A 221 -9.03 2.70 8.28
N PHE A 222 -9.23 3.67 7.39
CA PHE A 222 -9.72 5.01 7.74
C PHE A 222 -11.20 5.17 7.35
N ASN A 223 -11.88 6.12 7.99
CA ASN A 223 -13.25 6.46 7.59
C ASN A 223 -13.27 7.27 6.27
N LEU A 224 -14.42 7.25 5.59
CA LEU A 224 -14.58 7.89 4.28
C LEU A 224 -14.46 9.42 4.35
N GLU A 225 -14.93 10.03 5.44
CA GLU A 225 -14.86 11.48 5.66
C GLU A 225 -13.40 11.97 5.72
N PHE A 226 -12.54 11.25 6.45
CA PHE A 226 -11.11 11.54 6.51
C PHE A 226 -10.48 11.43 5.14
N ILE A 227 -10.78 10.37 4.37
CA ILE A 227 -10.21 10.25 3.03
C ILE A 227 -10.68 11.39 2.12
N SER A 228 -11.94 11.85 2.24
CA SER A 228 -12.40 13.05 1.51
C SER A 228 -11.59 14.29 1.87
N ARG A 229 -11.26 14.49 3.16
CA ARG A 229 -10.38 15.60 3.58
C ARG A 229 -8.95 15.44 3.04
N ILE A 230 -8.46 14.21 2.94
CA ILE A 230 -7.15 13.93 2.33
C ILE A 230 -7.20 14.17 0.81
N ASP A 231 -8.32 13.89 0.14
CA ASP A 231 -8.53 14.23 -1.27
C ASP A 231 -8.42 15.75 -1.45
N ASP A 232 -9.10 16.55 -0.62
CA ASP A 232 -9.00 18.03 -0.63
C ASP A 232 -7.57 18.51 -0.34
N ARG A 233 -6.93 17.95 0.70
CA ARG A 233 -5.54 18.26 1.05
C ARG A 233 -4.55 17.92 -0.06
N THR A 234 -4.83 16.86 -0.81
CA THR A 234 -4.02 16.45 -1.95
C THR A 234 -4.08 17.48 -3.07
N ILE A 235 -5.24 18.09 -3.30
CA ILE A 235 -5.42 19.15 -4.30
C ILE A 235 -4.61 20.39 -3.91
N GLU A 236 -4.65 20.78 -2.63
CA GLU A 236 -3.87 21.91 -2.11
C GLU A 236 -2.36 21.70 -2.28
N LEU A 237 -1.87 20.49 -1.97
CA LEU A 237 -0.44 20.18 -2.05
C LEU A 237 0.04 19.94 -3.48
N ALA A 238 -0.85 19.68 -4.44
CA ALA A 238 -0.47 19.38 -5.82
C ALA A 238 0.30 20.51 -6.50
N GLU A 239 0.09 21.77 -6.08
CA GLU A 239 0.81 22.92 -6.62
C GLU A 239 2.30 22.93 -6.26
N GLU A 240 2.65 22.49 -5.06
CA GLU A 240 4.02 22.49 -4.53
C GLU A 240 4.82 21.23 -4.93
N MET A 241 4.15 20.21 -5.47
CA MET A 241 4.74 18.90 -5.76
C MET A 241 5.58 18.89 -7.05
N SER A 242 6.70 18.16 -7.03
CA SER A 242 7.52 17.93 -8.22
C SER A 242 6.80 17.04 -9.26
N TYR A 243 7.24 17.09 -10.52
CA TYR A 243 6.65 16.26 -11.58
C TYR A 243 6.75 14.75 -11.26
N THR A 244 7.85 14.35 -10.63
CA THR A 244 8.08 12.94 -10.22
C THR A 244 7.17 12.54 -9.07
N ASP A 245 6.81 13.46 -8.18
CA ASP A 245 5.91 13.21 -7.07
C ASP A 245 4.46 13.10 -7.54
N LEU A 246 4.04 14.02 -8.43
CA LEU A 246 2.72 13.99 -9.06
C LEU A 246 2.48 12.68 -9.82
N SER A 247 3.47 12.23 -10.60
CA SER A 247 3.38 10.95 -11.31
C SER A 247 3.27 9.75 -10.36
N ARG A 248 4.05 9.72 -9.27
CA ARG A 248 3.98 8.67 -8.24
C ARG A 248 2.62 8.63 -7.56
N LEU A 249 2.05 9.79 -7.26
CA LEU A 249 0.74 9.90 -6.63
C LEU A 249 -0.38 9.44 -7.57
N LEU A 250 -0.35 9.86 -8.85
CA LEU A 250 -1.30 9.41 -9.87
C LEU A 250 -1.27 7.88 -10.05
N CYS A 251 -0.07 7.28 -10.07
CA CYS A 251 0.08 5.82 -10.11
C CYS A 251 -0.48 5.13 -8.87
N THR A 252 -0.37 5.76 -7.70
CA THR A 252 -0.93 5.25 -6.44
C THR A 252 -2.45 5.24 -6.49
N LEU A 253 -3.07 6.32 -6.95
CA LEU A 253 -4.52 6.39 -7.16
C LEU A 253 -5.00 5.33 -8.15
N ALA A 254 -4.25 5.10 -9.24
CA ALA A 254 -4.56 4.06 -10.21
C ALA A 254 -4.46 2.63 -9.65
N THR A 255 -3.50 2.39 -8.73
CA THR A 255 -3.34 1.11 -8.05
C THR A 255 -4.51 0.83 -7.12
N VAL A 256 -4.94 1.85 -6.39
CA VAL A 256 -6.09 1.80 -5.47
C VAL A 256 -7.43 1.86 -6.23
N LYS A 257 -7.42 2.15 -7.54
CA LYS A 257 -8.61 2.37 -8.38
C LYS A 257 -9.55 3.45 -7.82
N ARG A 258 -9.00 4.46 -7.13
CA ARG A 258 -9.77 5.56 -6.55
C ARG A 258 -9.94 6.66 -7.58
N ARG A 259 -11.18 6.84 -8.07
CA ARG A 259 -11.52 7.86 -9.07
C ARG A 259 -12.16 9.08 -8.42
N VAL A 260 -11.33 10.03 -7.97
CA VAL A 260 -11.79 11.33 -7.47
C VAL A 260 -11.45 12.40 -8.51
N THR A 261 -12.45 12.80 -9.31
CA THR A 261 -12.23 13.67 -10.48
C THR A 261 -11.55 15.01 -10.15
N PRO A 262 -11.89 15.72 -9.05
CA PRO A 262 -11.20 16.95 -8.68
C PRO A 262 -9.69 16.76 -8.45
N VAL A 263 -9.31 15.70 -7.73
CA VAL A 263 -7.90 15.34 -7.49
C VAL A 263 -7.20 15.03 -8.81
N LEU A 264 -7.79 14.18 -9.65
CA LEU A 264 -7.18 13.81 -10.92
C LEU A 264 -6.99 15.01 -11.86
N ARG A 265 -7.95 15.93 -11.91
CA ARG A 265 -7.85 17.17 -12.69
C ARG A 265 -6.75 18.09 -12.16
N SER A 266 -6.68 18.29 -10.84
CA SER A 266 -5.63 19.10 -10.22
C SER A 266 -4.24 18.53 -10.53
N LEU A 267 -4.04 17.22 -10.29
CA LEU A 267 -2.77 16.56 -10.59
C LEU A 267 -2.41 16.70 -12.08
N ALA A 268 -3.34 16.43 -12.99
CA ALA A 268 -3.09 16.54 -14.42
C ALA A 268 -2.75 17.98 -14.85
N PHE A 269 -3.43 18.97 -14.30
CA PHE A 269 -3.19 20.38 -14.57
C PHE A 269 -1.79 20.83 -14.12
N HIS A 270 -1.38 20.51 -12.88
CA HIS A 270 -0.05 20.85 -12.39
C HIS A 270 1.04 20.09 -13.15
N MET A 271 0.80 18.82 -13.49
CA MET A 271 1.69 18.04 -14.34
C MET A 271 1.85 18.66 -15.74
N ALA A 272 0.76 19.13 -16.36
CA ALA A 272 0.79 19.76 -17.68
C ALA A 272 1.51 21.12 -17.69
N ARG A 273 1.50 21.85 -16.58
CA ARG A 273 2.14 23.19 -16.45
C ARG A 273 3.63 23.16 -16.18
N GLN A 274 4.15 22.08 -15.60
CA GLN A 274 5.58 21.99 -15.31
C GLN A 274 6.41 21.95 -16.60
N SER A 275 7.60 22.56 -16.60
CA SER A 275 8.53 22.51 -17.74
C SER A 275 9.44 21.29 -17.73
N ASP A 276 9.51 20.60 -16.59
CA ASP A 276 10.35 19.42 -16.41
C ASP A 276 9.86 18.25 -17.25
N ARG A 277 10.80 17.38 -17.63
CA ARG A 277 10.55 16.18 -18.41
C ARG A 277 10.65 14.95 -17.53
N LEU A 278 9.68 14.03 -17.64
CA LEU A 278 9.77 12.73 -16.97
C LEU A 278 10.64 11.77 -17.77
N PRO A 279 11.34 10.84 -17.10
CA PRO A 279 12.00 9.75 -17.78
C PRO A 279 10.96 8.86 -18.49
N PRO A 280 11.31 8.21 -19.62
CA PRO A 280 10.39 7.42 -20.44
C PRO A 280 9.58 6.38 -19.65
N LYS A 281 10.21 5.75 -18.64
CA LYS A 281 9.56 4.78 -17.74
C LYS A 281 8.47 5.40 -16.88
N GLN A 282 8.64 6.64 -16.42
CA GLN A 282 7.61 7.33 -15.65
C GLN A 282 6.47 7.82 -16.56
N LEU A 283 6.77 8.24 -17.80
CA LEU A 283 5.75 8.56 -18.80
C LEU A 283 4.85 7.35 -19.10
N SER A 284 5.42 6.16 -19.30
CA SER A 284 4.64 4.94 -19.49
C SER A 284 3.74 4.62 -18.30
N ASN A 285 4.25 4.82 -17.08
CA ASN A 285 3.47 4.59 -15.86
C ASN A 285 2.30 5.58 -15.72
N VAL A 286 2.52 6.85 -16.06
CA VAL A 286 1.47 7.89 -16.06
C VAL A 286 0.38 7.58 -17.09
N LEU A 287 0.75 7.19 -18.31
CA LEU A 287 -0.21 6.78 -19.35
C LEU A 287 -1.01 5.55 -18.92
N TYR A 288 -0.34 4.56 -18.33
CA TYR A 288 -1.01 3.38 -17.78
C TYR A 288 -1.97 3.76 -16.64
N ALA A 289 -1.56 4.65 -15.74
CA ALA A 289 -2.39 5.13 -14.65
C ALA A 289 -3.64 5.87 -15.14
N MET A 290 -3.50 6.76 -16.14
CA MET A 290 -4.64 7.47 -16.75
C MET A 290 -5.63 6.51 -17.43
N ASN A 291 -5.11 5.52 -18.16
CA ASN A 291 -5.93 4.49 -18.79
C ASN A 291 -6.68 3.64 -17.75
N SER A 292 -5.98 3.20 -16.69
CA SER A 292 -6.56 2.44 -15.56
C SER A 292 -7.67 3.22 -14.85
N LEU A 293 -7.47 4.53 -14.65
CA LEU A 293 -8.46 5.42 -14.02
C LEU A 293 -9.56 5.88 -14.98
N SER A 294 -9.50 5.49 -16.26
CA SER A 294 -10.40 5.96 -17.32
C SER A 294 -10.54 7.50 -17.35
N PHE A 295 -9.40 8.18 -17.18
CA PHE A 295 -9.29 9.64 -17.12
C PHE A 295 -8.27 10.14 -18.15
N PRO A 296 -8.68 10.31 -19.43
CA PRO A 296 -7.85 10.94 -20.43
C PRO A 296 -7.96 12.46 -20.33
N ASP A 297 -6.90 13.13 -19.90
CA ASP A 297 -6.80 14.59 -19.93
C ASP A 297 -6.05 15.05 -21.20
N PRO A 298 -6.68 15.82 -22.11
CA PRO A 298 -6.05 16.21 -23.37
C PRO A 298 -4.75 17.01 -23.21
N LEU A 299 -4.68 17.91 -22.23
CA LEU A 299 -3.52 18.79 -22.02
C LEU A 299 -2.31 17.99 -21.54
N LEU A 300 -2.53 17.10 -20.56
CA LEU A 300 -1.50 16.22 -20.08
C LEU A 300 -1.05 15.22 -21.16
N LEU A 301 -1.98 14.68 -21.95
CA LEU A 301 -1.64 13.77 -23.05
C LEU A 301 -0.80 14.47 -24.13
N GLU A 302 -1.14 15.70 -24.49
CA GLU A 302 -0.36 16.51 -25.44
C GLU A 302 1.05 16.76 -24.92
N LYS A 303 1.18 17.17 -23.65
CA LYS A 303 2.48 17.33 -23.00
C LYS A 303 3.30 16.03 -23.04
N ILE A 304 2.71 14.91 -22.63
CA ILE A 304 3.40 13.61 -22.61
C ILE A 304 3.86 13.21 -24.01
N ALA A 305 3.05 13.48 -25.05
CA ALA A 305 3.45 13.22 -26.42
C ALA A 305 4.63 14.09 -26.85
N ASN A 306 4.62 15.39 -26.52
CA ASN A 306 5.72 16.30 -26.82
C ASN A 306 7.00 15.89 -26.07
N ASP A 307 6.90 15.56 -24.79
CA ASP A 307 8.00 15.03 -23.97
C ASP A 307 8.56 13.74 -24.60
N PHE A 308 7.69 12.83 -25.05
CA PHE A 308 8.08 11.58 -25.70
C PHE A 308 8.76 11.79 -27.05
N VAL A 309 8.21 12.64 -27.93
CA VAL A 309 8.79 12.99 -29.23
C VAL A 309 10.19 13.58 -29.03
N SER A 310 10.35 14.46 -28.04
CA SER A 310 11.63 15.10 -27.73
C SER A 310 12.71 14.12 -27.24
N GLN A 311 12.31 12.95 -26.74
CA GLN A 311 13.19 11.89 -26.24
C GLN A 311 13.43 10.78 -27.27
N GLY A 312 12.84 10.85 -28.47
CA GLY A 312 12.71 9.74 -29.42
C GLY A 312 13.99 8.96 -29.77
N ASN A 313 15.17 9.58 -29.65
CA ASN A 313 16.45 8.95 -29.96
C ASN A 313 17.22 8.42 -28.73
N ALA A 314 16.72 8.67 -27.52
CA ALA A 314 17.41 8.34 -26.25
C ALA A 314 16.77 7.15 -25.50
N ILE A 315 15.85 6.41 -26.13
CA ILE A 315 15.09 5.33 -25.48
C ILE A 315 15.70 3.97 -25.87
N ASP A 316 16.57 3.43 -25.01
CA ASP A 316 17.27 2.16 -25.24
C ASP A 316 16.35 0.92 -25.32
N LYS A 317 15.09 1.02 -24.84
CA LYS A 317 14.18 -0.13 -24.69
C LYS A 317 12.92 0.01 -25.54
N PRO A 318 12.77 -0.74 -26.66
CA PRO A 318 11.60 -0.66 -27.53
C PRO A 318 10.31 -1.13 -26.86
N THR A 319 10.40 -1.93 -25.80
CA THR A 319 9.24 -2.36 -24.98
C THR A 319 8.51 -1.16 -24.35
N VAL A 320 9.24 -0.13 -23.92
CA VAL A 320 8.65 1.06 -23.30
C VAL A 320 7.90 1.88 -24.35
N VAL A 321 8.48 2.03 -25.54
CA VAL A 321 7.84 2.69 -26.70
C VAL A 321 6.55 1.96 -27.10
N GLY A 322 6.61 0.63 -27.22
CA GLY A 322 5.43 -0.19 -27.54
C GLY A 322 4.33 -0.06 -26.47
N GLY A 323 4.70 -0.06 -25.19
CA GLY A 323 3.77 0.14 -24.08
C GLY A 323 3.07 1.51 -24.11
N ILE A 324 3.83 2.58 -24.35
CA ILE A 324 3.31 3.95 -24.50
C ILE A 324 2.32 4.03 -25.66
N LEU A 325 2.70 3.54 -26.84
CA LEU A 325 1.85 3.54 -28.03
C LEU A 325 0.57 2.70 -27.82
N THR A 326 0.68 1.57 -27.12
CA THR A 326 -0.47 0.72 -26.78
C THR A 326 -1.43 1.45 -25.84
N CYS A 327 -0.93 2.11 -24.80
CA CYS A 327 -1.77 2.87 -23.87
C CYS A 327 -2.46 4.05 -24.57
N MET A 328 -1.74 4.76 -25.44
CA MET A 328 -2.32 5.83 -26.26
C MET A 328 -3.42 5.33 -27.19
N GLY A 329 -3.19 4.18 -27.84
CA GLY A 329 -4.18 3.53 -28.69
C GLY A 329 -5.43 3.08 -27.92
N GLN A 330 -5.26 2.53 -26.71
CA GLN A 330 -6.37 2.13 -25.83
C GLN A 330 -7.23 3.32 -25.39
N MET A 331 -6.61 4.46 -25.11
CA MET A 331 -7.31 5.71 -24.80
C MET A 331 -7.96 6.37 -26.03
N ARG A 332 -7.83 5.77 -27.22
CA ARG A 332 -8.31 6.29 -28.51
C ARG A 332 -7.83 7.70 -28.83
N TRP A 333 -6.71 8.10 -28.25
CA TRP A 333 -6.16 9.43 -28.42
C TRP A 333 -5.27 9.48 -29.66
N ARG A 334 -5.48 10.49 -30.51
CA ARG A 334 -4.71 10.70 -31.74
C ARG A 334 -4.05 12.06 -31.66
N ASN A 335 -2.72 12.09 -31.59
CA ASN A 335 -1.94 13.30 -31.77
C ASN A 335 -1.43 13.38 -33.21
N THR A 336 -1.53 14.56 -33.81
CA THR A 336 -1.04 14.85 -35.17
C THR A 336 0.49 14.79 -35.31
N MET A 337 1.25 14.86 -34.20
CA MET A 337 2.72 14.87 -34.18
C MET A 337 3.38 13.48 -34.11
N LEU A 338 2.66 12.44 -33.69
CA LEU A 338 3.17 11.06 -33.56
C LEU A 338 3.52 10.32 -34.88
N PRO A 339 2.87 10.60 -36.03
CA PRO A 339 3.18 9.90 -37.29
C PRO A 339 4.60 10.10 -37.81
N ASN A 340 5.26 11.21 -37.47
CA ASN A 340 6.58 11.56 -38.01
C ASN A 340 7.75 10.75 -37.44
N ILE A 341 7.55 9.96 -36.37
CA ILE A 341 8.61 9.14 -35.78
C ILE A 341 8.80 7.81 -36.54
N ARG A 342 7.79 7.33 -37.27
CA ARG A 342 7.89 6.07 -38.05
C ARG A 342 8.48 6.23 -39.45
N GLY A 343 8.83 7.45 -39.86
CA GLY A 343 9.27 7.77 -41.23
C GLY A 343 10.76 8.09 -41.40
N GLN A 344 11.58 7.95 -40.36
CA GLN A 344 13.04 8.17 -40.42
C GLN A 344 13.83 6.92 -40.04
N GLY A 345 13.45 5.78 -40.63
CA GLY A 345 14.21 4.52 -40.58
C GLY A 345 14.70 4.16 -41.97
#